data_AF-A0A2W4UUL9-F1
#
_entry.id   AF-A0A2W4UUL9-F1
#
_cell.length_a   1.000
_cell.length_b   1.000
_cell.length_c   1.000
_cell.angle_alpha   90.00
_cell.angle_beta   90.00
_cell.angle_gamma   90.00
#
_symmetry.space_group_name_H-M   'P 1'
#
loop_
_entity.id
_entity.type
_entity.pdbx_description
1 polymer ?
#
loop_
_entity_poly.entity_id
_entity_poly.type
_entity_poly.pdbx_seq_one_letter_code
_entity_poly.pdbx_strand_id
1 'polypeptide(L)'
;MVWSGRGTVIGLILLSALSVAPTSPAKDAENRRPIFYTEQEGRIAYSADGNGPNIDDIGATPLGLAILSQAGLQNKVVHYDYNSHVWASNSKMAQMTESTLESATRFGFDPDVFIDAFENSDRAYNSLASAINASTDKDPLFLVVAGPMEVACKGILRSEKEKRKYVVVISHSHWNNKHRYTASDCTASEDQDEIATPVYRIKDSTRDIRQTGVWFDQIEDQGKGLGAASFSEYDWLKNSSDANLNWIYGRMKLVFAKKPNPSDAGMLFYLITGNERATPAILNNFFITQAAPLLPEAKVVSPPSSTSPEKPLPKQPISEKANVNLIDNNLQPVATAAVWLDGQLIYSKGDITKPVPAYSISKSLSALVFGHLRQLNKVDYKTVVPNSGEATYAQFLSMSSNYKLKGAPGESHAYNNAAVEYYSKQMRKIFFADLSEVDILKASFMDVIGAQDPITYEGSWSGWGKGFSMSARDYGKVGQLLLTNGAYDEQQIISTDFIEKLYQPQVSGSANFDQEKNGKVNQRNLTTQLANNYSYGWWIVPTAEGPAIAANGYKGKNLIILPAKNLVIVGLQDSNTPWQFRQYIDAILPAIK
;
A
#
# COMPACT_ATOMS: atom_id res chain seq x y z
N MET A 1 71.28 47.41 15.68
CA MET A 1 70.29 47.51 16.78
C MET A 1 69.08 46.69 16.34
N VAL A 2 68.84 45.45 16.80
CA VAL A 2 68.70 44.89 18.16
C VAL A 2 67.24 44.95 18.65
N TRP A 3 66.55 43.79 18.55
CA TRP A 3 65.51 43.20 19.43
C TRP A 3 64.24 44.00 19.77
N SER A 4 63.05 43.43 20.03
CA SER A 4 62.57 42.02 20.18
C SER A 4 61.10 41.96 19.65
N GLY A 5 60.29 40.89 19.69
CA GLY A 5 60.39 39.51 20.21
C GLY A 5 59.01 38.99 20.69
N ARG A 6 58.70 37.68 20.46
CA ARG A 6 57.37 37.01 20.63
C ARG A 6 56.34 37.46 19.57
N GLY A 7 55.54 36.61 18.91
CA GLY A 7 55.41 35.15 18.95
C GLY A 7 53.98 34.71 19.26
N THR A 8 53.21 34.25 18.26
CA THR A 8 52.09 33.28 18.31
C THR A 8 51.60 33.03 16.88
N VAL A 9 51.40 31.77 16.48
CA VAL A 9 50.76 31.40 15.20
C VAL A 9 49.26 31.27 15.43
N ILE A 10 48.43 31.97 14.65
CA ILE A 10 46.99 31.74 14.59
C ILE A 10 46.61 31.54 13.12
N GLY A 11 46.23 30.32 12.76
CA GLY A 11 45.58 30.06 11.48
C GLY A 11 44.11 30.50 11.55
N LEU A 12 43.69 31.41 10.68
CA LEU A 12 42.26 31.70 10.51
C LEU A 12 41.60 30.59 9.71
N ILE A 13 40.89 29.69 10.41
CA ILE A 13 39.81 28.90 9.80
C ILE A 13 38.57 29.80 9.78
N LEU A 14 38.19 30.24 8.58
CA LEU A 14 36.91 30.93 8.36
C LEU A 14 35.76 29.91 8.32
N LEU A 15 35.29 29.50 9.51
CA LEU A 15 34.01 28.82 9.64
C LEU A 15 32.90 29.88 9.63
N SER A 16 32.24 30.06 8.48
CA SER A 16 31.01 30.85 8.40
C SER A 16 29.84 30.06 8.97
N ALA A 17 29.68 30.07 10.29
CA ALA A 17 28.49 29.54 10.95
C ALA A 17 27.29 30.45 10.67
N LEU A 18 26.52 30.13 9.62
CA LEU A 18 25.17 30.65 9.47
C LEU A 18 24.30 30.07 10.59
N SER A 19 23.93 30.90 11.56
CA SER A 19 23.03 30.53 12.65
C SER A 19 21.63 30.29 12.08
N VAL A 20 21.34 29.06 11.66
CA VAL A 20 19.98 28.60 11.44
C VAL A 20 19.30 28.57 12.81
N ALA A 21 18.41 29.54 13.06
CA ALA A 21 17.57 29.50 14.25
C ALA A 21 16.79 28.18 14.25
N PRO A 22 16.70 27.46 15.38
CA PRO A 22 16.02 26.18 15.42
C PRO A 22 14.53 26.38 15.09
N THR A 23 14.13 25.98 13.89
CA THR A 23 12.73 25.85 13.53
C THR A 23 12.11 24.79 14.43
N SER A 24 10.94 25.08 15.02
CA SER A 24 10.39 24.18 16.02
C SER A 24 10.10 22.79 15.40
N PRO A 25 10.39 21.68 16.12
CA PRO A 25 10.22 20.33 15.59
C PRO A 25 8.80 20.01 15.07
N ALA A 26 7.80 20.77 15.51
CA ALA A 26 6.41 20.66 15.07
C ALA A 26 6.21 20.98 13.56
N LYS A 27 7.06 21.79 12.93
CA LYS A 27 6.96 22.07 11.48
C LYS A 27 7.56 20.99 10.59
N ASP A 28 8.52 20.22 11.11
CA ASP A 28 9.13 19.10 10.37
C ASP A 28 8.31 17.80 10.46
N ALA A 29 7.18 17.82 11.18
CA ALA A 29 6.24 16.70 11.29
C ALA A 29 5.17 16.70 10.18
N GLU A 30 4.85 17.84 9.56
CA GLU A 30 3.82 17.94 8.51
C GLU A 30 4.27 17.43 7.13
N ASN A 31 5.59 17.38 6.86
CA ASN A 31 6.17 16.97 5.57
C ASN A 31 6.73 15.53 5.56
N ARG A 32 6.37 14.74 6.56
CA ARG A 32 6.91 13.41 6.79
C ARG A 32 5.87 12.39 6.26
N ARG A 33 6.26 11.46 5.36
CA ARG A 33 5.39 10.44 4.71
C ARG A 33 5.23 9.18 5.59
N PRO A 34 4.01 8.67 5.87
CA PRO A 34 3.82 7.48 6.69
C PRO A 34 4.62 6.29 6.18
N ILE A 35 5.13 5.48 7.13
CA ILE A 35 5.74 4.18 6.88
C ILE A 35 4.65 3.13 7.14
N PHE A 36 4.49 2.17 6.23
CA PHE A 36 3.54 1.06 6.40
C PHE A 36 4.27 -0.20 6.87
N TYR A 37 3.59 -1.11 7.57
CA TYR A 37 4.16 -2.42 7.95
C TYR A 37 4.55 -3.26 6.72
N THR A 38 3.87 -3.03 5.59
CA THR A 38 4.17 -3.63 4.26
C THR A 38 5.36 -3.00 3.53
N GLU A 39 5.84 -1.83 3.99
CA GLU A 39 7.09 -1.19 3.52
C GLU A 39 8.28 -1.53 4.42
N GLN A 40 8.02 -1.74 5.72
CA GLN A 40 9.02 -2.04 6.73
C GLN A 40 8.47 -2.95 7.83
N GLU A 41 9.01 -4.17 7.94
CA GLU A 41 8.76 -5.05 9.09
C GLU A 41 9.11 -4.34 10.40
N GLY A 42 8.28 -4.55 11.42
CA GLY A 42 8.49 -4.04 12.77
C GLY A 42 7.66 -4.79 13.81
N ARG A 43 7.33 -4.12 14.91
CA ARG A 43 6.47 -4.63 15.99
C ARG A 43 5.11 -3.94 16.00
N ILE A 44 4.12 -4.60 16.58
CA ILE A 44 2.72 -4.16 16.62
C ILE A 44 2.32 -3.95 18.08
N ALA A 45 1.64 -2.82 18.33
CA ALA A 45 0.92 -2.54 19.55
C ALA A 45 -0.55 -2.23 19.20
N TYR A 46 -1.48 -2.62 20.06
CA TYR A 46 -2.91 -2.34 19.89
C TYR A 46 -3.53 -1.89 21.21
N SER A 47 -4.39 -0.88 21.15
CA SER A 47 -5.19 -0.40 22.28
C SER A 47 -6.67 -0.53 21.94
N ALA A 48 -7.46 -1.16 22.80
CA ALA A 48 -8.89 -1.46 22.59
C ALA A 48 -9.72 -1.03 23.81
N ASP A 49 -10.89 -0.39 23.64
CA ASP A 49 -11.76 -0.10 24.77
C ASP A 49 -12.66 -1.28 25.16
N GLY A 50 -13.86 -1.41 24.59
CA GLY A 50 -14.85 -2.43 24.97
C GLY A 50 -15.51 -2.20 26.35
N ASN A 51 -14.86 -1.45 27.26
CA ASN A 51 -15.40 -1.00 28.54
C ASN A 51 -16.06 0.40 28.51
N GLY A 52 -15.98 1.10 27.39
CA GLY A 52 -16.55 2.43 27.22
C GLY A 52 -18.07 2.46 27.08
N PRO A 53 -18.64 3.61 26.66
CA PRO A 53 -20.04 3.68 26.19
C PRO A 53 -20.21 3.05 24.81
N ASN A 54 -19.12 2.88 24.05
CA ASN A 54 -19.07 1.97 22.93
C ASN A 54 -18.62 0.58 23.42
N ILE A 55 -19.07 -0.46 22.71
CA ILE A 55 -18.86 -1.87 23.08
C ILE A 55 -18.64 -2.76 21.85
N ASP A 56 -18.50 -2.17 20.68
CA ASP A 56 -18.20 -2.86 19.42
C ASP A 56 -16.88 -3.63 19.46
N ASP A 57 -15.89 -3.12 20.20
CA ASP A 57 -14.60 -3.78 20.44
C ASP A 57 -14.70 -5.21 21.02
N ILE A 58 -15.76 -5.52 21.78
CA ILE A 58 -16.04 -6.90 22.24
C ILE A 58 -16.25 -7.85 21.04
N GLY A 59 -16.76 -7.34 19.92
CA GLY A 59 -16.88 -8.06 18.65
C GLY A 59 -15.73 -7.80 17.66
N ALA A 60 -15.08 -6.63 17.73
CA ALA A 60 -13.98 -6.26 16.82
C ALA A 60 -12.64 -6.90 17.22
N THR A 61 -12.30 -6.95 18.50
CA THR A 61 -11.04 -7.54 19.01
C THR A 61 -10.83 -8.99 18.53
N PRO A 62 -11.82 -9.91 18.64
CA PRO A 62 -11.69 -11.25 18.09
C PRO A 62 -11.43 -11.31 16.59
N LEU A 63 -12.03 -10.39 15.82
CA LEU A 63 -11.82 -10.29 14.38
C LEU A 63 -10.45 -9.71 14.03
N GLY A 64 -9.98 -8.71 14.77
CA GLY A 64 -8.65 -8.12 14.61
C GLY A 64 -7.51 -9.09 14.95
N LEU A 65 -7.65 -9.84 16.05
CA LEU A 65 -6.69 -10.88 16.42
C LEU A 65 -6.70 -12.06 15.43
N ALA A 66 -7.85 -12.43 14.89
CA ALA A 66 -7.93 -13.38 13.79
C ALA A 66 -7.23 -12.87 12.52
N ILE A 67 -7.36 -11.57 12.19
CA ILE A 67 -6.68 -10.95 11.04
C ILE A 67 -5.16 -11.02 11.20
N LEU A 68 -4.62 -10.69 12.37
CA LEU A 68 -3.21 -10.83 12.71
C LEU A 68 -2.73 -12.30 12.65
N SER A 69 -3.56 -13.23 13.11
CA SER A 69 -3.29 -14.67 13.10
C SER A 69 -3.20 -15.24 11.68
N GLN A 70 -4.13 -14.86 10.79
CA GLN A 70 -4.13 -15.24 9.39
C GLN A 70 -2.88 -14.72 8.67
N ALA A 71 -2.39 -13.54 9.05
CA ALA A 71 -1.14 -12.98 8.54
C ALA A 71 0.13 -13.59 9.15
N GLY A 72 0.02 -14.48 10.16
CA GLY A 72 1.16 -15.08 10.85
C GLY A 72 1.95 -14.11 11.73
N LEU A 73 1.31 -13.05 12.23
CA LEU A 73 1.96 -11.92 12.93
C LEU A 73 1.84 -11.99 14.45
N GLN A 74 1.46 -13.13 15.03
CA GLN A 74 1.29 -13.28 16.49
C GLN A 74 2.54 -12.89 17.28
N ASN A 75 3.71 -13.31 16.80
CA ASN A 75 5.01 -13.02 17.41
C ASN A 75 5.52 -11.58 17.19
N LYS A 76 4.75 -10.74 16.47
CA LYS A 76 5.05 -9.31 16.26
C LYS A 76 4.24 -8.41 17.19
N VAL A 77 3.17 -8.91 17.82
CA VAL A 77 2.43 -8.19 18.86
C VAL A 77 3.26 -8.17 20.14
N VAL A 78 3.64 -6.98 20.60
CA VAL A 78 4.47 -6.78 21.80
C VAL A 78 3.76 -5.99 22.90
N HIS A 79 2.54 -5.53 22.62
CA HIS A 79 1.67 -4.84 23.55
C HIS A 79 0.23 -4.94 23.04
N TYR A 80 -0.70 -5.39 23.87
CA TYR A 80 -2.13 -5.33 23.58
C TYR A 80 -2.87 -4.90 24.85
N ASP A 81 -3.28 -3.64 24.92
CA ASP A 81 -4.15 -3.17 25.99
C ASP A 81 -5.63 -3.30 25.59
N TYR A 82 -6.44 -3.77 26.53
CA TYR A 82 -7.89 -3.84 26.42
C TYR A 82 -8.53 -3.22 27.65
N ASN A 83 -9.82 -2.88 27.60
CA ASN A 83 -10.46 -2.03 28.60
C ASN A 83 -9.78 -0.64 28.72
N SER A 84 -9.28 -0.09 27.59
CA SER A 84 -8.47 1.14 27.51
C SER A 84 -9.20 2.45 27.90
N HIS A 85 -10.52 2.42 28.06
CA HIS A 85 -11.31 3.54 28.59
C HIS A 85 -11.19 3.61 30.12
N VAL A 86 -9.96 3.76 30.63
CA VAL A 86 -9.57 3.40 32.02
C VAL A 86 -10.33 4.11 33.16
N TRP A 87 -11.06 5.19 32.86
CA TRP A 87 -11.88 5.95 33.81
C TRP A 87 -13.38 5.61 33.76
N ALA A 88 -13.81 4.69 32.89
CA ALA A 88 -15.17 4.18 32.89
C ALA A 88 -15.24 2.66 32.79
N SER A 89 -16.35 2.14 33.29
CA SER A 89 -16.68 0.73 33.23
C SER A 89 -18.12 0.55 32.78
N ASN A 90 -18.39 -0.59 32.17
CA ASN A 90 -19.73 -1.02 31.82
C ASN A 90 -19.94 -2.47 32.27
N SER A 91 -21.20 -2.92 32.36
CA SER A 91 -21.54 -4.27 32.83
C SER A 91 -21.11 -5.42 31.90
N LYS A 92 -20.59 -5.10 30.71
CA LYS A 92 -20.02 -6.03 29.73
C LYS A 92 -18.48 -6.04 29.71
N MET A 93 -17.80 -5.32 30.61
CA MET A 93 -16.32 -5.32 30.68
C MET A 93 -15.72 -6.75 30.73
N ALA A 94 -16.31 -7.65 31.51
CA ALA A 94 -15.89 -9.06 31.55
C ALA A 94 -16.01 -9.80 30.19
N GLN A 95 -16.91 -9.34 29.30
CA GLN A 95 -17.03 -9.86 27.94
C GLN A 95 -15.94 -9.30 27.02
N MET A 96 -15.38 -8.12 27.29
CA MET A 96 -14.18 -7.63 26.61
C MET A 96 -12.95 -8.44 27.03
N THR A 97 -12.79 -8.69 28.34
CA THR A 97 -11.73 -9.56 28.88
C THR A 97 -11.80 -10.96 28.26
N GLU A 98 -12.99 -11.58 28.22
CA GLU A 98 -13.21 -12.88 27.57
C GLU A 98 -12.91 -12.81 26.06
N SER A 99 -13.44 -11.82 25.33
CA SER A 99 -13.16 -11.66 23.90
C SER A 99 -11.67 -11.50 23.60
N THR A 100 -10.90 -10.91 24.51
CA THR A 100 -9.46 -10.68 24.32
C THR A 100 -8.63 -11.92 24.65
N LEU A 101 -8.76 -12.46 25.87
CA LEU A 101 -7.91 -13.56 26.36
C LEU A 101 -8.23 -14.91 25.70
N GLU A 102 -9.50 -15.16 25.38
CA GLU A 102 -9.89 -16.35 24.62
C GLU A 102 -9.41 -16.25 23.15
N SER A 103 -9.38 -15.05 22.56
CA SER A 103 -8.77 -14.85 21.23
C SER A 103 -7.27 -15.09 21.26
N ALA A 104 -6.55 -14.54 22.27
CA ALA A 104 -5.12 -14.78 22.45
C ALA A 104 -4.82 -16.30 22.49
N THR A 105 -5.62 -17.05 23.25
CA THR A 105 -5.53 -18.52 23.37
C THR A 105 -5.84 -19.23 22.05
N ARG A 106 -6.95 -18.89 21.37
CA ARG A 106 -7.41 -19.53 20.13
C ARG A 106 -6.47 -19.35 18.95
N PHE A 107 -5.81 -18.19 18.89
CA PHE A 107 -5.00 -17.78 17.75
C PHE A 107 -3.48 -17.89 18.01
N GLY A 108 -3.07 -18.31 19.22
CA GLY A 108 -1.68 -18.59 19.54
C GLY A 108 -0.82 -17.35 19.77
N PHE A 109 -1.37 -16.31 20.40
CA PHE A 109 -0.61 -15.16 20.87
C PHE A 109 0.03 -15.43 22.23
N ASP A 110 1.11 -14.71 22.54
CA ASP A 110 1.68 -14.66 23.89
C ASP A 110 0.66 -14.01 24.86
N PRO A 111 0.20 -14.68 25.93
CA PRO A 111 -0.73 -14.07 26.87
C PRO A 111 -0.13 -12.91 27.68
N ASP A 112 1.21 -12.85 27.85
CA ASP A 112 1.84 -11.86 28.73
C ASP A 112 1.84 -10.44 28.14
N VAL A 113 1.68 -10.31 26.81
CA VAL A 113 1.55 -8.99 26.15
C VAL A 113 0.16 -8.38 26.29
N PHE A 114 -0.84 -9.14 26.77
CA PHE A 114 -2.21 -8.66 26.98
C PHE A 114 -2.37 -8.03 28.37
N ILE A 115 -2.98 -6.84 28.42
CA ILE A 115 -3.08 -6.03 29.63
C ILE A 115 -4.50 -5.44 29.75
N ASP A 116 -5.18 -5.75 30.85
CA ASP A 116 -6.38 -5.01 31.23
C ASP A 116 -5.96 -3.61 31.74
N ALA A 117 -6.17 -2.59 30.90
CA ALA A 117 -5.80 -1.21 31.22
C ALA A 117 -6.75 -0.57 32.24
N PHE A 118 -7.96 -1.09 32.43
CA PHE A 118 -8.85 -0.63 33.49
C PHE A 118 -8.41 -1.18 34.86
N GLU A 119 -8.03 -2.45 34.93
CA GLU A 119 -7.50 -3.06 36.16
C GLU A 119 -6.13 -2.50 36.53
N ASN A 120 -5.23 -2.31 35.54
CA ASN A 120 -3.87 -1.82 35.78
C ASN A 120 -3.36 -0.91 34.66
N SER A 121 -3.89 0.31 34.63
CA SER A 121 -3.51 1.36 33.68
C SER A 121 -2.01 1.67 33.70
N ASP A 122 -1.37 1.66 34.89
CA ASP A 122 0.06 1.93 34.99
C ASP A 122 0.93 0.85 34.31
N ARG A 123 0.54 -0.43 34.43
CA ARG A 123 1.15 -1.55 33.67
C ARG A 123 0.98 -1.35 32.17
N ALA A 124 -0.21 -0.94 31.71
CA ALA A 124 -0.45 -0.67 30.29
C ALA A 124 0.44 0.47 29.78
N TYR A 125 0.45 1.61 30.47
CA TYR A 125 1.27 2.78 30.13
C TYR A 125 2.77 2.44 30.08
N ASN A 126 3.29 1.70 31.07
CA ASN A 126 4.70 1.32 31.12
C ASN A 126 5.08 0.27 30.07
N SER A 127 4.18 -0.68 29.77
CA SER A 127 4.39 -1.67 28.71
C SER A 127 4.45 -0.99 27.32
N LEU A 128 3.53 -0.08 27.01
CA LEU A 128 3.56 0.68 25.76
C LEU A 128 4.80 1.57 25.68
N ALA A 129 5.17 2.27 26.76
CA ALA A 129 6.40 3.06 26.81
C ALA A 129 7.65 2.19 26.53
N SER A 130 7.69 0.98 27.07
CA SER A 130 8.79 0.01 26.83
C SER A 130 8.81 -0.46 25.38
N ALA A 131 7.65 -0.76 24.79
CA ALA A 131 7.53 -1.10 23.37
C ALA A 131 8.03 0.03 22.46
N ILE A 132 7.72 1.29 22.80
CA ILE A 132 8.23 2.47 22.09
C ILE A 132 9.75 2.60 22.26
N ASN A 133 10.28 2.46 23.48
CA ASN A 133 11.71 2.61 23.77
C ASN A 133 12.58 1.57 23.03
N ALA A 134 12.06 0.38 22.76
CA ALA A 134 12.73 -0.63 21.95
C ALA A 134 12.83 -0.28 20.45
N SER A 135 12.08 0.73 19.97
CA SER A 135 11.94 1.01 18.53
C SER A 135 13.19 1.62 17.90
N THR A 136 13.41 1.27 16.63
CA THR A 136 14.56 1.71 15.82
C THR A 136 14.15 2.01 14.38
N ASP A 137 15.09 2.50 13.58
CA ASP A 137 14.95 2.70 12.13
C ASP A 137 14.80 1.39 11.33
N LYS A 138 14.97 0.22 11.97
CA LYS A 138 14.88 -1.12 11.36
C LYS A 138 13.79 -1.99 11.97
N ASP A 139 13.27 -1.58 13.12
CA ASP A 139 12.23 -2.25 13.89
C ASP A 139 11.32 -1.17 14.52
N PRO A 140 10.50 -0.50 13.69
CA PRO A 140 9.54 0.50 14.14
C PRO A 140 8.38 -0.15 14.91
N LEU A 141 7.61 0.67 15.63
CA LEU A 141 6.39 0.24 16.30
C LEU A 141 5.16 0.81 15.58
N PHE A 142 4.23 -0.06 15.22
CA PHE A 142 2.92 0.31 14.70
C PHE A 142 1.90 0.21 15.83
N LEU A 143 1.41 1.35 16.32
CA LEU A 143 0.44 1.46 17.41
C LEU A 143 -0.95 1.73 16.83
N VAL A 144 -1.82 0.73 16.82
CA VAL A 144 -3.22 0.87 16.40
C VAL A 144 -4.08 1.25 17.61
N VAL A 145 -4.95 2.25 17.47
CA VAL A 145 -5.75 2.78 18.59
C VAL A 145 -7.25 2.70 18.31
N ALA A 146 -7.86 1.65 18.83
CA ALA A 146 -9.29 1.38 18.85
C ALA A 146 -9.89 1.93 20.15
N GLY A 147 -10.46 3.13 20.07
CA GLY A 147 -10.98 3.85 21.24
C GLY A 147 -10.11 5.03 21.71
N PRO A 148 -10.26 5.46 22.97
CA PRO A 148 -9.67 6.70 23.47
C PRO A 148 -8.14 6.70 23.51
N MET A 149 -7.57 7.85 23.16
CA MET A 149 -6.12 8.07 23.10
C MET A 149 -5.39 8.08 24.46
N GLU A 150 -5.99 7.73 25.61
CA GLU A 150 -5.30 7.91 26.91
C GLU A 150 -4.14 6.93 27.10
N VAL A 151 -4.34 5.62 26.88
CA VAL A 151 -3.25 4.63 27.00
C VAL A 151 -2.12 4.98 26.02
N ALA A 152 -2.48 5.29 24.77
CA ALA A 152 -1.57 5.79 23.75
C ALA A 152 -0.78 7.03 24.23
N CYS A 153 -1.45 8.12 24.64
CA CYS A 153 -0.79 9.34 25.11
C CYS A 153 0.11 9.08 26.33
N LYS A 154 -0.38 8.39 27.36
CA LYS A 154 0.38 8.16 28.61
C LYS A 154 1.60 7.27 28.37
N GLY A 155 1.48 6.22 27.54
CA GLY A 155 2.61 5.40 27.11
C GLY A 155 3.62 6.18 26.26
N ILE A 156 3.15 6.98 25.29
CA ILE A 156 4.01 7.83 24.47
C ILE A 156 4.75 8.85 25.33
N LEU A 157 4.09 9.53 26.27
CA LEU A 157 4.74 10.55 27.11
C LEU A 157 5.77 9.96 28.07
N ARG A 158 5.55 8.74 28.57
CA ARG A 158 6.52 7.98 29.40
C ARG A 158 7.70 7.43 28.58
N SER A 159 7.58 7.33 27.27
CA SER A 159 8.66 6.87 26.38
C SER A 159 9.75 7.93 26.15
N GLU A 160 10.95 7.50 25.79
CA GLU A 160 12.07 8.32 25.35
C GLU A 160 11.69 9.15 24.11
N LYS A 161 11.81 10.48 24.21
CA LYS A 161 11.48 11.43 23.12
C LYS A 161 12.15 11.08 21.79
N GLU A 162 13.40 10.60 21.85
CA GLU A 162 14.20 10.24 20.68
C GLU A 162 13.72 8.98 19.93
N LYS A 163 12.92 8.13 20.58
CA LYS A 163 12.43 6.86 20.04
C LYS A 163 11.10 7.00 19.30
N ARG A 164 10.29 8.00 19.69
CA ARG A 164 8.95 8.29 19.14
C ARG A 164 8.95 8.47 17.61
N LYS A 165 10.04 8.96 17.04
CA LYS A 165 10.22 9.10 15.57
C LYS A 165 10.20 7.78 14.79
N TYR A 166 10.24 6.64 15.48
CA TYR A 166 10.11 5.28 14.93
C TYR A 166 8.75 4.64 15.22
N VAL A 167 7.75 5.43 15.67
CA VAL A 167 6.41 4.95 16.02
C VAL A 167 5.39 5.54 15.05
N VAL A 168 4.57 4.68 14.44
CA VAL A 168 3.42 5.05 13.61
C VAL A 168 2.15 4.71 14.37
N VAL A 169 1.39 5.74 14.75
CA VAL A 169 0.08 5.60 15.37
C VAL A 169 -0.99 5.59 14.29
N ILE A 170 -1.92 4.64 14.32
CA ILE A 170 -2.99 4.46 13.32
C ILE A 170 -4.35 4.56 14.00
N SER A 171 -5.24 5.38 13.44
CA SER A 171 -6.63 5.52 13.89
C SER A 171 -7.57 5.85 12.73
N HIS A 172 -8.82 5.38 12.77
CA HIS A 172 -9.79 5.54 11.67
C HIS A 172 -10.94 6.52 11.94
N SER A 173 -11.31 6.76 13.20
CA SER A 173 -12.58 7.43 13.52
C SER A 173 -12.42 8.73 14.30
N HIS A 174 -13.35 9.66 14.09
CA HIS A 174 -13.45 10.87 14.94
C HIS A 174 -13.69 10.52 16.40
N TRP A 175 -14.32 9.38 16.68
CA TRP A 175 -14.64 8.95 18.04
C TRP A 175 -13.38 8.51 18.78
N ASN A 176 -12.62 7.54 18.25
CA ASN A 176 -11.33 7.08 18.81
C ASN A 176 -10.42 8.28 19.11
N ASN A 177 -10.33 9.19 18.15
CA ASN A 177 -9.52 10.39 18.27
C ASN A 177 -10.04 11.34 19.36
N LYS A 178 -11.31 11.75 19.31
CA LYS A 178 -11.82 12.94 20.04
C LYS A 178 -12.75 12.63 21.20
N HIS A 179 -12.99 11.36 21.53
CA HIS A 179 -13.85 10.97 22.65
C HIS A 179 -13.21 11.33 23.99
N ARG A 180 -13.50 12.58 24.43
CA ARG A 180 -13.29 13.15 25.76
C ARG A 180 -11.90 12.88 26.36
N TYR A 181 -10.99 13.86 26.25
CA TYR A 181 -10.30 14.44 27.43
C TYR A 181 -9.62 15.80 27.16
N THR A 182 -8.75 16.20 28.08
CA THR A 182 -8.29 17.58 28.31
C THR A 182 -6.79 17.74 28.00
N ALA A 183 -6.42 18.89 27.42
CA ALA A 183 -5.15 19.24 26.80
C ALA A 183 -3.93 19.30 27.74
N SER A 184 -4.12 19.08 29.05
CA SER A 184 -3.05 18.95 30.05
C SER A 184 -2.26 17.65 29.93
N ASP A 185 -2.82 16.62 29.28
CA ASP A 185 -2.36 15.24 29.41
C ASP A 185 -1.64 14.65 28.18
N CYS A 186 -1.58 15.37 27.06
CA CYS A 186 -0.85 14.97 25.84
C CYS A 186 0.12 16.05 25.31
N THR A 187 0.30 17.18 26.02
CA THR A 187 1.31 18.19 25.67
C THR A 187 2.58 17.98 26.49
N ALA A 188 3.72 17.90 25.82
CA ALA A 188 5.01 18.09 26.49
C ALA A 188 5.23 19.60 26.71
N SER A 189 4.72 20.15 27.82
CA SER A 189 5.27 21.40 28.35
C SER A 189 6.73 21.16 28.69
N GLU A 190 7.61 22.11 28.35
CA GLU A 190 9.05 22.00 28.69
C GLU A 190 9.28 22.27 30.19
N ASP A 191 8.27 22.80 30.87
CA ASP A 191 8.18 22.92 32.32
C ASP A 191 7.46 21.70 32.92
N GLN A 192 8.17 20.96 33.78
CA GLN A 192 7.53 20.16 34.84
C GLN A 192 7.16 21.12 35.96
N ASP A 193 5.90 21.09 36.44
CA ASP A 193 5.62 21.00 37.87
C ASP A 193 4.12 20.80 38.19
N GLU A 194 3.90 20.11 39.31
CA GLU A 194 2.69 19.96 40.12
C GLU A 194 1.39 19.30 39.60
N ILE A 195 0.78 18.57 40.54
CA ILE A 195 -0.47 17.83 40.43
C ILE A 195 -1.66 18.78 40.65
N ALA A 196 -2.45 19.07 39.62
CA ALA A 196 -3.79 19.65 39.79
C ALA A 196 -4.73 19.38 38.60
N THR A 197 -5.79 18.60 38.83
CA THR A 197 -7.03 18.66 38.00
C THR A 197 -7.94 19.78 38.53
N PRO A 198 -8.92 20.34 37.77
CA PRO A 198 -9.44 19.88 36.47
C PRO A 198 -9.67 20.97 35.38
N VAL A 199 -10.12 20.53 34.18
CA VAL A 199 -10.81 21.30 33.10
C VAL A 199 -9.97 22.12 32.09
N TYR A 200 -9.44 21.46 31.05
CA TYR A 200 -8.89 22.13 29.84
C TYR A 200 -9.17 21.36 28.53
N ARG A 201 -10.25 21.61 27.78
CA ARG A 201 -10.64 20.72 26.63
C ARG A 201 -9.60 20.63 25.49
N ILE A 202 -9.32 19.42 24.98
CA ILE A 202 -8.63 19.20 23.69
C ILE A 202 -9.48 19.79 22.55
N LYS A 203 -8.84 20.44 21.57
CA LYS A 203 -9.48 20.87 20.31
C LYS A 203 -9.20 19.90 19.15
N ASP A 204 -8.01 19.28 19.11
CA ASP A 204 -7.65 18.35 18.05
C ASP A 204 -6.57 17.35 18.47
N SER A 205 -6.98 16.20 19.03
CA SER A 205 -6.08 15.15 19.54
C SER A 205 -5.10 14.60 18.50
N THR A 206 -5.47 14.55 17.23
CA THR A 206 -4.59 14.13 16.13
C THR A 206 -3.40 15.08 15.98
N ARG A 207 -3.60 16.37 16.27
CA ARG A 207 -2.54 17.39 16.29
C ARG A 207 -1.70 17.29 17.56
N ASP A 208 -2.30 16.94 18.69
CA ASP A 208 -1.60 16.87 19.98
C ASP A 208 -0.68 15.64 20.06
N ILE A 209 -1.15 14.47 19.62
CA ILE A 209 -0.30 13.27 19.55
C ILE A 209 0.86 13.44 18.55
N ARG A 210 0.65 14.12 17.40
CA ARG A 210 1.73 14.49 16.47
C ARG A 210 2.81 15.38 17.10
N GLN A 211 2.46 16.25 18.05
CA GLN A 211 3.42 17.10 18.76
C GLN A 211 4.34 16.32 19.70
N THR A 212 3.98 15.09 20.09
CA THR A 212 4.83 14.25 20.96
C THR A 212 6.09 13.72 20.27
N GLY A 213 6.14 13.77 18.93
CA GLY A 213 7.23 13.25 18.10
C GLY A 213 6.95 11.90 17.41
N VAL A 214 5.76 11.31 17.63
CA VAL A 214 5.29 10.15 16.85
C VAL A 214 4.68 10.55 15.53
N TRP A 215 4.59 9.59 14.63
CA TRP A 215 3.81 9.69 13.41
C TRP A 215 2.35 9.34 13.70
N PHE A 216 1.42 9.97 13.00
CA PHE A 216 -0.01 9.70 13.17
C PHE A 216 -0.70 9.62 11.81
N ASP A 217 -1.04 8.39 11.43
CA ASP A 217 -1.77 8.07 10.22
C ASP A 217 -3.28 8.06 10.50
N GLN A 218 -3.99 8.91 9.76
CA GLN A 218 -5.43 9.05 9.87
C GLN A 218 -6.05 8.41 8.64
N ILE A 219 -6.55 7.19 8.80
CA ILE A 219 -7.15 6.44 7.71
C ILE A 219 -8.64 6.79 7.53
N GLU A 220 -9.22 6.42 6.39
CA GLU A 220 -10.66 6.48 6.16
C GLU A 220 -11.41 5.66 7.23
N ASP A 221 -12.56 6.16 7.67
CA ASP A 221 -13.37 5.51 8.70
C ASP A 221 -13.85 4.13 8.22
N GLN A 222 -13.25 3.08 8.79
CA GLN A 222 -13.53 1.67 8.47
C GLN A 222 -15.00 1.29 8.71
N GLY A 223 -15.75 2.05 9.52
CA GLY A 223 -17.19 1.85 9.68
C GLY A 223 -18.01 2.06 8.40
N LYS A 224 -17.47 2.75 7.39
CA LYS A 224 -18.09 2.86 6.06
C LYS A 224 -18.09 1.54 5.27
N GLY A 225 -17.11 0.68 5.52
CA GLY A 225 -16.90 -0.56 4.78
C GLY A 225 -17.27 -1.81 5.58
N LEU A 226 -16.89 -1.86 6.86
CA LEU A 226 -17.19 -2.98 7.78
C LEU A 226 -18.54 -2.83 8.50
N GLY A 227 -19.15 -1.64 8.46
CA GLY A 227 -20.50 -1.40 8.96
C GLY A 227 -21.57 -2.01 8.05
N ALA A 228 -21.91 -3.27 8.29
CA ALA A 228 -22.84 -4.02 7.46
C ALA A 228 -24.30 -3.54 7.59
N ALA A 229 -25.05 -3.63 6.50
CA ALA A 229 -26.49 -3.38 6.49
C ALA A 229 -27.27 -4.46 7.27
N SER A 230 -26.76 -5.69 7.33
CA SER A 230 -27.23 -6.71 8.27
C SER A 230 -26.18 -7.79 8.60
N PHE A 231 -26.46 -8.62 9.61
CA PHE A 231 -25.63 -9.78 9.95
C PHE A 231 -25.41 -10.81 8.81
N SER A 232 -26.24 -10.85 7.77
CA SER A 232 -26.06 -11.78 6.65
C SER A 232 -24.74 -11.57 5.90
N GLU A 233 -24.18 -10.37 5.94
CA GLU A 233 -22.88 -10.06 5.33
C GLU A 233 -21.70 -10.70 6.10
N TYR A 234 -21.94 -11.13 7.35
CA TYR A 234 -21.03 -11.88 8.20
C TYR A 234 -21.48 -13.35 8.43
N ASP A 235 -22.48 -13.85 7.70
CA ASP A 235 -22.90 -15.27 7.79
C ASP A 235 -21.74 -16.22 7.39
N TRP A 236 -20.69 -15.75 6.72
CA TRP A 236 -19.48 -16.55 6.44
C TRP A 236 -18.69 -16.92 7.71
N LEU A 237 -18.64 -16.05 8.73
CA LEU A 237 -18.08 -16.41 10.04
C LEU A 237 -18.95 -17.50 10.67
N LYS A 238 -20.26 -17.24 10.78
CA LYS A 238 -21.26 -18.17 11.36
C LYS A 238 -21.26 -19.54 10.68
N ASN A 239 -21.08 -19.60 9.37
CA ASN A 239 -21.10 -20.83 8.58
C ASN A 239 -19.70 -21.41 8.32
N SER A 240 -18.65 -20.82 8.91
CA SER A 240 -17.28 -21.30 8.76
C SER A 240 -17.11 -22.69 9.37
N SER A 241 -16.33 -23.55 8.70
CA SER A 241 -15.86 -24.82 9.26
C SER A 241 -14.72 -24.64 10.27
N ASP A 242 -14.08 -23.47 10.30
CA ASP A 242 -13.17 -23.08 11.37
C ASP A 242 -13.97 -22.64 12.61
N ALA A 243 -13.85 -23.41 13.68
CA ALA A 243 -14.51 -23.15 14.96
C ALA A 243 -14.08 -21.81 15.61
N ASN A 244 -12.88 -21.30 15.30
CA ASN A 244 -12.43 -19.99 15.79
C ASN A 244 -13.14 -18.86 15.04
N LEU A 245 -13.23 -18.94 13.71
CA LEU A 245 -13.99 -17.97 12.91
C LEU A 245 -15.49 -18.01 13.24
N ASN A 246 -16.06 -19.19 13.48
CA ASN A 246 -17.43 -19.34 13.98
C ASN A 246 -17.63 -18.66 15.34
N TRP A 247 -16.69 -18.83 16.27
CA TRP A 247 -16.75 -18.23 17.59
C TRP A 247 -16.75 -16.68 17.56
N ILE A 248 -16.01 -16.05 16.64
CA ILE A 248 -16.04 -14.59 16.43
C ILE A 248 -17.46 -14.08 16.17
N TYR A 249 -18.25 -14.79 15.33
CA TYR A 249 -19.64 -14.42 15.07
C TYR A 249 -20.48 -14.42 16.36
N GLY A 250 -20.24 -15.38 17.24
CA GLY A 250 -20.83 -15.44 18.59
C GLY A 250 -20.51 -14.20 19.41
N ARG A 251 -19.25 -13.75 19.45
CA ARG A 251 -18.83 -12.53 20.15
C ARG A 251 -19.48 -11.28 19.56
N MET A 252 -19.51 -11.15 18.24
CA MET A 252 -20.21 -10.06 17.53
C MET A 252 -21.71 -9.99 17.88
N LYS A 253 -22.39 -11.14 18.04
CA LYS A 253 -23.81 -11.20 18.42
C LYS A 253 -24.11 -10.65 19.83
N LEU A 254 -23.13 -10.54 20.73
CA LEU A 254 -23.32 -10.01 22.09
C LEU A 254 -23.49 -8.49 22.12
N VAL A 255 -22.98 -7.79 21.11
CA VAL A 255 -22.89 -6.32 21.10
C VAL A 255 -23.61 -5.68 19.93
N PHE A 256 -23.64 -6.32 18.76
CA PHE A 256 -24.43 -5.83 17.63
C PHE A 256 -25.79 -6.54 17.56
N ALA A 257 -26.87 -5.76 17.55
CA ALA A 257 -28.23 -6.29 17.48
C ALA A 257 -28.62 -6.75 16.07
N LYS A 258 -28.54 -5.84 15.09
CA LYS A 258 -28.98 -6.06 13.69
C LYS A 258 -27.92 -5.74 12.64
N LYS A 259 -27.15 -4.66 12.86
CA LYS A 259 -26.10 -4.16 11.97
C LYS A 259 -24.75 -4.29 12.69
N PRO A 260 -23.92 -5.28 12.35
CA PRO A 260 -22.58 -5.37 12.92
C PRO A 260 -21.65 -4.34 12.31
N ASN A 261 -20.80 -3.76 13.14
CA ASN A 261 -19.76 -2.81 12.72
C ASN A 261 -18.48 -3.04 13.53
N PRO A 262 -17.67 -4.07 13.21
CA PRO A 262 -16.39 -4.32 13.86
C PRO A 262 -15.29 -3.45 13.21
N SER A 263 -15.51 -2.13 13.15
CA SER A 263 -14.69 -1.21 12.33
C SER A 263 -13.22 -1.18 12.74
N ASP A 264 -12.93 -1.29 14.02
CA ASP A 264 -11.59 -1.18 14.59
C ASP A 264 -10.67 -2.34 14.17
N ALA A 265 -11.25 -3.52 13.90
CA ALA A 265 -10.54 -4.64 13.28
C ALA A 265 -9.99 -4.28 11.88
N GLY A 266 -10.66 -3.36 11.18
CA GLY A 266 -10.25 -2.85 9.87
C GLY A 266 -8.92 -2.09 9.90
N MET A 267 -8.51 -1.52 11.04
CA MET A 267 -7.20 -0.87 11.15
C MET A 267 -6.04 -1.88 11.10
N LEU A 268 -6.23 -3.09 11.63
CA LEU A 268 -5.26 -4.18 11.49
C LEU A 268 -5.25 -4.74 10.07
N PHE A 269 -6.41 -4.82 9.42
CA PHE A 269 -6.48 -5.18 8.00
C PHE A 269 -5.72 -4.16 7.13
N TYR A 270 -5.93 -2.86 7.36
CA TYR A 270 -5.18 -1.79 6.73
C TYR A 270 -3.68 -1.89 7.00
N LEU A 271 -3.26 -2.10 8.25
CA LEU A 271 -1.85 -2.25 8.62
C LEU A 271 -1.15 -3.34 7.78
N ILE A 272 -1.85 -4.45 7.54
CA ILE A 272 -1.33 -5.63 6.85
C ILE A 272 -1.42 -5.53 5.32
N THR A 273 -2.39 -4.79 4.77
CA THR A 273 -2.73 -4.82 3.33
C THR A 273 -2.70 -3.45 2.64
N GLY A 274 -2.52 -2.36 3.37
CA GLY A 274 -2.70 -0.98 2.90
C GLY A 274 -4.13 -0.61 2.49
N ASN A 275 -5.12 -1.48 2.73
CA ASN A 275 -6.50 -1.29 2.25
C ASN A 275 -7.39 -0.61 3.28
N GLU A 276 -7.66 0.69 3.08
CA GLU A 276 -8.57 1.50 3.91
C GLU A 276 -10.07 1.27 3.63
N ARG A 277 -10.45 0.28 2.83
CA ARG A 277 -11.83 0.01 2.42
C ARG A 277 -12.20 -1.46 2.60
N ALA A 278 -11.84 -2.01 3.75
CA ALA A 278 -12.25 -3.35 4.14
C ALA A 278 -13.78 -3.49 4.14
N THR A 279 -14.29 -4.61 3.63
CA THR A 279 -15.71 -4.98 3.66
C THR A 279 -15.85 -6.41 4.18
N PRO A 280 -17.05 -6.84 4.64
CA PRO A 280 -17.25 -8.22 5.09
C PRO A 280 -16.87 -9.26 4.04
N ALA A 281 -17.09 -8.96 2.75
CA ALA A 281 -16.69 -9.81 1.64
C ALA A 281 -15.16 -9.84 1.41
N ILE A 282 -14.48 -8.70 1.56
CA ILE A 282 -13.00 -8.63 1.48
C ILE A 282 -12.37 -9.40 2.64
N LEU A 283 -12.88 -9.25 3.87
CA LEU A 283 -12.41 -10.03 5.02
C LEU A 283 -12.67 -11.53 4.84
N ASN A 284 -13.86 -11.93 4.38
CA ASN A 284 -14.14 -13.33 4.04
C ASN A 284 -13.10 -13.88 3.06
N ASN A 285 -12.84 -13.14 1.97
CA ASN A 285 -11.83 -13.53 0.98
C ASN A 285 -10.45 -13.71 1.62
N PHE A 286 -10.01 -12.78 2.46
CA PHE A 286 -8.74 -12.85 3.19
C PHE A 286 -8.61 -14.10 4.10
N PHE A 287 -9.70 -14.56 4.71
CA PHE A 287 -9.70 -15.78 5.53
C PHE A 287 -9.80 -17.07 4.72
N ILE A 288 -10.56 -17.11 3.61
CA ILE A 288 -10.70 -18.32 2.78
C ILE A 288 -9.52 -18.53 1.83
N THR A 289 -8.80 -17.47 1.44
CA THR A 289 -7.47 -17.61 0.83
C THR A 289 -6.49 -18.03 1.92
N GLN A 290 -6.23 -19.33 2.02
CA GLN A 290 -5.34 -19.88 3.04
C GLN A 290 -3.98 -19.17 3.03
N ALA A 291 -3.60 -18.65 4.20
CA ALA A 291 -2.28 -18.13 4.47
C ALA A 291 -1.59 -19.01 5.53
N ALA A 292 -0.38 -19.44 5.21
CA ALA A 292 0.67 -19.74 6.19
C ALA A 292 2.04 -19.51 5.50
N PRO A 293 2.96 -18.74 6.09
CA PRO A 293 4.23 -18.42 5.45
C PRO A 293 5.18 -19.63 5.47
N LEU A 294 5.51 -20.17 4.30
CA LEU A 294 6.59 -21.15 4.16
C LEU A 294 7.96 -20.45 4.16
N LEU A 295 8.55 -20.32 5.35
CA LEU A 295 9.99 -20.58 5.44
C LEU A 295 10.24 -22.09 5.21
N PRO A 296 11.36 -22.47 4.58
CA PRO A 296 11.38 -23.69 3.77
C PRO A 296 11.68 -24.96 4.58
N GLU A 297 10.88 -26.01 4.33
CA GLU A 297 11.42 -27.38 4.28
C GLU A 297 11.15 -27.98 2.90
N ALA A 298 12.16 -28.66 2.35
CA ALA A 298 12.09 -29.22 1.01
C ALA A 298 11.49 -30.63 1.01
N LYS A 299 10.55 -30.89 0.10
CA LYS A 299 10.43 -32.20 -0.56
C LYS A 299 9.66 -32.14 -1.89
N VAL A 300 10.20 -32.83 -2.88
CA VAL A 300 9.66 -33.08 -4.21
C VAL A 300 8.57 -34.15 -4.15
N VAL A 301 7.44 -33.99 -4.87
CA VAL A 301 6.68 -35.07 -5.56
C VAL A 301 5.89 -34.47 -6.77
N SER A 302 5.59 -35.33 -7.74
CA SER A 302 5.08 -35.16 -9.12
C SER A 302 3.64 -34.63 -9.32
N PRO A 303 3.29 -34.17 -10.56
CA PRO A 303 1.99 -33.56 -10.89
C PRO A 303 0.90 -34.56 -11.34
N PRO A 304 -0.40 -34.21 -11.18
CA PRO A 304 -1.49 -34.84 -11.93
C PRO A 304 -2.49 -33.86 -12.61
N SER A 305 -2.83 -34.21 -13.86
CA SER A 305 -4.11 -34.02 -14.59
C SER A 305 -4.85 -32.66 -14.61
N SER A 306 -5.07 -32.18 -15.84
CA SER A 306 -5.98 -31.09 -16.21
C SER A 306 -7.48 -31.46 -16.17
N THR A 307 -8.28 -30.73 -15.39
CA THR A 307 -9.71 -30.45 -15.67
C THR A 307 -10.16 -29.21 -14.89
N SER A 308 -10.28 -28.04 -15.52
CA SER A 308 -10.84 -26.84 -14.90
C SER A 308 -12.38 -26.83 -15.01
N PRO A 309 -13.13 -26.59 -13.91
CA PRO A 309 -14.56 -26.31 -13.98
C PRO A 309 -14.81 -24.79 -14.10
N GLU A 310 -15.32 -24.35 -15.25
CA GLU A 310 -15.71 -22.96 -15.52
C GLU A 310 -16.85 -22.50 -14.59
N LYS A 311 -16.63 -21.43 -13.81
CA LYS A 311 -17.61 -20.89 -12.85
C LYS A 311 -18.38 -19.71 -13.47
N PRO A 312 -19.72 -19.66 -13.40
CA PRO A 312 -20.51 -18.77 -14.25
C PRO A 312 -20.55 -17.31 -13.78
N LEU A 313 -20.29 -16.36 -14.68
CA LEU A 313 -20.51 -14.93 -14.44
C LEU A 313 -22.01 -14.56 -14.36
N PRO A 314 -22.40 -13.58 -13.52
CA PRO A 314 -23.75 -13.00 -13.54
C PRO A 314 -24.02 -12.26 -14.87
N LYS A 315 -25.09 -12.65 -15.57
CA LYS A 315 -25.49 -12.10 -16.87
C LYS A 315 -26.42 -10.88 -16.74
N GLN A 316 -25.96 -9.78 -16.15
CA GLN A 316 -26.64 -8.49 -16.37
C GLN A 316 -26.31 -7.97 -17.78
N PRO A 317 -27.30 -7.46 -18.55
CA PRO A 317 -27.07 -6.85 -19.85
C PRO A 317 -26.06 -5.68 -19.79
N ILE A 318 -25.17 -5.58 -20.78
CA ILE A 318 -24.19 -4.49 -20.90
C ILE A 318 -24.87 -3.11 -20.90
N SER A 319 -26.07 -3.00 -21.47
CA SER A 319 -26.89 -1.78 -21.49
C SER A 319 -27.38 -1.32 -20.11
N GLU A 320 -27.43 -2.20 -19.12
CA GLU A 320 -27.76 -1.86 -17.72
C GLU A 320 -26.55 -1.30 -16.97
N LYS A 321 -25.32 -1.67 -17.35
CA LYS A 321 -24.06 -1.22 -16.72
C LYS A 321 -23.40 -0.03 -17.43
N ALA A 322 -23.59 0.14 -18.73
CA ALA A 322 -22.94 1.19 -19.50
C ALA A 322 -23.80 1.72 -20.66
N ASN A 323 -23.65 3.01 -20.95
CA ASN A 323 -24.20 3.64 -22.15
C ASN A 323 -23.15 3.62 -23.28
N VAL A 324 -23.13 2.51 -24.02
CA VAL A 324 -22.17 2.27 -25.13
C VAL A 324 -22.21 3.38 -26.20
N ASN A 325 -23.36 3.97 -26.47
CA ASN A 325 -23.50 5.10 -27.41
C ASN A 325 -22.82 6.37 -26.87
N LEU A 326 -22.89 6.62 -25.56
CA LEU A 326 -22.19 7.73 -24.93
C LEU A 326 -20.68 7.49 -24.89
N ILE A 327 -20.22 6.24 -24.68
CA ILE A 327 -18.80 5.87 -24.84
C ILE A 327 -18.33 6.17 -26.26
N ASP A 328 -19.06 5.73 -27.30
CA ASP A 328 -18.62 5.97 -28.68
C ASP A 328 -18.56 7.46 -29.02
N ASN A 329 -19.62 8.22 -28.70
CA ASN A 329 -19.69 9.65 -28.92
C ASN A 329 -18.55 10.39 -28.21
N ASN A 330 -18.30 10.07 -26.93
CA ASN A 330 -17.26 10.71 -26.15
C ASN A 330 -15.85 10.34 -26.64
N LEU A 331 -15.65 9.18 -27.26
CA LEU A 331 -14.36 8.72 -27.81
C LEU A 331 -14.15 9.07 -29.30
N GLN A 332 -14.97 9.91 -29.94
CA GLN A 332 -14.63 10.41 -31.28
C GLN A 332 -13.57 11.54 -31.19
N PRO A 333 -12.47 11.53 -31.96
CA PRO A 333 -12.06 10.55 -32.98
C PRO A 333 -10.90 9.63 -32.50
N VAL A 334 -11.22 8.49 -31.87
CA VAL A 334 -10.26 7.41 -31.57
C VAL A 334 -10.31 6.33 -32.64
N ALA A 335 -9.13 5.85 -33.09
CA ALA A 335 -9.00 4.86 -34.17
C ALA A 335 -9.24 3.40 -33.72
N THR A 336 -8.50 2.94 -32.71
CA THR A 336 -8.70 1.64 -32.06
C THR A 336 -8.85 1.85 -30.55
N ALA A 337 -9.92 1.32 -29.97
CA ALA A 337 -10.13 1.29 -28.53
C ALA A 337 -10.94 0.06 -28.10
N ALA A 338 -10.76 -0.36 -26.85
CA ALA A 338 -11.55 -1.40 -26.21
C ALA A 338 -11.69 -1.11 -24.71
N VAL A 339 -12.85 -1.41 -24.14
CA VAL A 339 -13.17 -1.15 -22.73
C VAL A 339 -13.77 -2.41 -22.11
N TRP A 340 -13.19 -2.86 -20.99
CA TRP A 340 -13.72 -3.93 -20.17
C TRP A 340 -14.24 -3.38 -18.85
N LEU A 341 -15.43 -3.82 -18.47
CA LEU A 341 -16.07 -3.52 -17.19
C LEU A 341 -16.52 -4.85 -16.58
N ASP A 342 -16.15 -5.11 -15.34
CA ASP A 342 -16.39 -6.40 -14.67
C ASP A 342 -15.88 -7.63 -15.47
N GLY A 343 -14.70 -7.49 -16.09
CA GLY A 343 -14.10 -8.51 -16.97
C GLY A 343 -14.80 -8.67 -18.33
N GLN A 344 -15.94 -8.03 -18.56
CA GLN A 344 -16.70 -8.13 -19.81
C GLN A 344 -16.29 -7.02 -20.78
N LEU A 345 -16.02 -7.35 -22.04
CA LEU A 345 -15.79 -6.37 -23.10
C LEU A 345 -17.12 -5.63 -23.40
N ILE A 346 -17.23 -4.37 -22.98
CA ILE A 346 -18.46 -3.57 -23.12
C ILE A 346 -18.44 -2.63 -24.34
N TYR A 347 -17.26 -2.31 -24.86
CA TYR A 347 -17.09 -1.47 -26.05
C TYR A 347 -15.81 -1.85 -26.79
N SER A 348 -15.87 -1.83 -28.12
CA SER A 348 -14.72 -2.01 -29.01
C SER A 348 -14.91 -1.22 -30.28
N LYS A 349 -13.83 -0.59 -30.76
CA LYS A 349 -13.77 0.15 -32.02
C LYS A 349 -12.45 -0.10 -32.72
N GLY A 350 -12.49 -0.15 -34.05
CA GLY A 350 -11.36 -0.52 -34.88
C GLY A 350 -11.03 -2.01 -34.79
N ASP A 351 -9.91 -2.40 -35.39
CA ASP A 351 -9.38 -3.75 -35.25
C ASP A 351 -8.66 -3.89 -33.90
N ILE A 352 -9.28 -4.61 -32.96
CA ILE A 352 -8.75 -4.87 -31.63
C ILE A 352 -7.82 -6.09 -31.55
N THR A 353 -7.68 -6.87 -32.64
CA THR A 353 -6.85 -8.08 -32.72
C THR A 353 -5.51 -7.80 -33.40
N LYS A 354 -5.44 -6.76 -34.24
CA LYS A 354 -4.21 -6.30 -34.87
C LYS A 354 -3.13 -5.92 -33.85
N PRO A 355 -1.93 -6.52 -33.89
CA PRO A 355 -0.81 -6.09 -33.07
C PRO A 355 -0.32 -4.68 -33.45
N VAL A 356 -0.13 -3.81 -32.46
CA VAL A 356 0.37 -2.45 -32.64
C VAL A 356 1.56 -2.19 -31.71
N PRO A 357 2.63 -1.50 -32.16
CA PRO A 357 3.75 -1.14 -31.31
C PRO A 357 3.35 -0.41 -30.02
N ALA A 358 3.78 -0.97 -28.90
CA ALA A 358 3.57 -0.52 -27.53
C ALA A 358 4.24 0.84 -27.26
N TYR A 359 5.40 1.07 -27.88
CA TYR A 359 6.39 2.06 -27.43
C TYR A 359 6.56 1.96 -25.92
N SER A 360 6.50 3.08 -25.19
CA SER A 360 6.73 3.15 -23.73
C SER A 360 5.84 2.26 -22.86
N ILE A 361 4.73 1.68 -23.36
CA ILE A 361 3.99 0.61 -22.64
C ILE A 361 4.91 -0.61 -22.38
N SER A 362 5.93 -0.82 -23.21
CA SER A 362 6.95 -1.86 -23.00
C SER A 362 7.70 -1.72 -21.67
N LYS A 363 7.80 -0.50 -21.10
CA LYS A 363 8.38 -0.31 -19.75
C LYS A 363 7.54 -0.98 -18.68
N SER A 364 6.22 -0.83 -18.79
CA SER A 364 5.23 -1.41 -17.89
C SER A 364 5.21 -2.93 -18.02
N LEU A 365 5.31 -3.46 -19.25
CA LEU A 365 5.51 -4.90 -19.50
C LEU A 365 6.83 -5.42 -18.91
N SER A 366 7.93 -4.68 -19.06
CA SER A 366 9.24 -5.02 -18.47
C SER A 366 9.19 -5.04 -16.94
N ALA A 367 8.45 -4.10 -16.34
CA ALA A 367 8.20 -4.06 -14.91
C ALA A 367 7.31 -5.23 -14.43
N LEU A 368 6.36 -5.70 -15.24
CA LEU A 368 5.61 -6.92 -14.94
C LEU A 368 6.48 -8.19 -15.01
N VAL A 369 7.48 -8.26 -15.88
CA VAL A 369 8.48 -9.35 -15.84
C VAL A 369 9.26 -9.33 -14.51
N PHE A 370 9.60 -8.15 -13.97
CA PHE A 370 10.13 -8.06 -12.60
C PHE A 370 9.10 -8.54 -11.56
N GLY A 371 7.84 -8.09 -11.64
CA GLY A 371 6.78 -8.50 -10.72
C GLY A 371 6.50 -10.01 -10.73
N HIS A 372 6.66 -10.67 -11.88
CA HIS A 372 6.62 -12.12 -12.01
C HIS A 372 7.84 -12.80 -11.38
N LEU A 373 9.06 -12.33 -11.69
CA LEU A 373 10.28 -12.84 -11.05
C LEU A 373 10.24 -12.67 -9.52
N ARG A 374 9.60 -11.60 -9.04
CA ARG A 374 9.37 -11.36 -7.61
C ARG A 374 8.36 -12.34 -7.02
N GLN A 375 7.26 -12.65 -7.71
CA GLN A 375 6.34 -13.72 -7.31
C GLN A 375 7.05 -15.09 -7.19
N LEU A 376 8.06 -15.33 -8.03
CA LEU A 376 8.91 -16.52 -7.97
C LEU A 376 10.05 -16.42 -6.95
N ASN A 377 10.10 -15.37 -6.11
CA ASN A 377 11.18 -15.07 -5.17
C ASN A 377 12.60 -15.01 -5.79
N LYS A 378 12.70 -14.71 -7.10
CA LYS A 378 13.98 -14.62 -7.84
C LYS A 378 14.64 -13.23 -7.76
N VAL A 379 13.89 -12.19 -7.41
CA VAL A 379 14.36 -10.80 -7.29
C VAL A 379 13.68 -10.07 -6.14
N ASP A 380 14.40 -9.16 -5.49
CA ASP A 380 13.86 -8.21 -4.52
C ASP A 380 14.09 -6.76 -4.97
N TYR A 381 13.26 -5.83 -4.48
CA TYR A 381 13.40 -4.39 -4.68
C TYR A 381 14.79 -3.85 -4.31
N LYS A 382 15.37 -4.36 -3.22
CA LYS A 382 16.68 -3.97 -2.69
C LYS A 382 17.83 -4.71 -3.39
N THR A 383 17.57 -5.69 -4.25
CA THR A 383 18.61 -6.35 -5.04
C THR A 383 19.27 -5.34 -5.99
N VAL A 384 20.60 -5.19 -5.86
CA VAL A 384 21.42 -4.37 -6.78
C VAL A 384 21.40 -5.00 -8.17
N VAL A 385 21.07 -4.21 -9.19
CA VAL A 385 21.08 -4.66 -10.58
C VAL A 385 22.55 -4.91 -10.99
N PRO A 386 22.93 -6.12 -11.47
CA PRO A 386 24.34 -6.43 -11.68
C PRO A 386 25.06 -5.48 -12.64
N ASN A 387 26.25 -5.02 -12.21
CA ASN A 387 27.11 -4.04 -12.89
C ASN A 387 26.52 -2.62 -13.00
N SER A 388 25.49 -2.27 -12.22
CA SER A 388 24.94 -0.91 -12.13
C SER A 388 25.73 0.04 -11.22
N GLY A 389 26.79 -0.44 -10.56
CA GLY A 389 27.35 0.20 -9.36
C GLY A 389 26.58 -0.28 -8.14
N GLU A 390 25.67 0.56 -7.64
CA GLU A 390 24.90 0.32 -6.41
C GLU A 390 23.38 0.38 -6.62
N ALA A 391 22.91 0.65 -7.85
CA ALA A 391 21.50 0.92 -8.12
C ALA A 391 20.63 -0.35 -8.04
N THR A 392 19.58 -0.30 -7.23
CA THR A 392 18.65 -1.41 -6.98
C THR A 392 17.51 -1.48 -7.98
N TYR A 393 16.84 -2.63 -8.09
CA TYR A 393 15.66 -2.76 -8.96
C TYR A 393 14.58 -1.72 -8.63
N ALA A 394 14.33 -1.39 -7.35
CA ALA A 394 13.41 -0.33 -6.97
C ALA A 394 13.72 1.00 -7.67
N GLN A 395 14.99 1.41 -7.63
CA GLN A 395 15.44 2.68 -8.22
C GLN A 395 15.44 2.64 -9.76
N PHE A 396 15.68 1.47 -10.37
CA PHE A 396 15.52 1.29 -11.81
C PHE A 396 14.05 1.37 -12.25
N LEU A 397 13.14 0.77 -11.48
CA LEU A 397 11.71 0.73 -11.74
C LEU A 397 11.04 2.09 -11.53
N SER A 398 11.42 2.83 -10.48
CA SER A 398 10.89 4.16 -10.15
C SER A 398 11.67 5.33 -10.77
N MET A 399 12.52 5.06 -11.77
CA MET A 399 13.25 6.08 -12.54
C MET A 399 14.28 6.90 -11.73
N SER A 400 14.66 6.47 -10.52
CA SER A 400 15.63 7.13 -9.63
C SER A 400 17.03 6.51 -9.59
N SER A 401 17.31 5.48 -10.42
CA SER A 401 18.61 4.81 -10.51
C SER A 401 19.80 5.71 -10.88
N ASN A 402 19.56 6.91 -11.39
CA ASN A 402 20.57 7.78 -12.01
C ASN A 402 21.47 7.07 -13.04
N TYR A 403 20.98 5.99 -13.68
CA TYR A 403 21.75 5.25 -14.67
C TYR A 403 22.12 6.12 -15.88
N LYS A 404 23.42 6.36 -16.06
CA LYS A 404 24.01 7.32 -17.02
C LYS A 404 23.65 8.79 -16.76
N LEU A 405 23.41 9.15 -15.51
CA LEU A 405 23.23 10.50 -15.01
C LEU A 405 24.24 10.75 -13.86
N LYS A 406 24.35 12.00 -13.42
CA LYS A 406 25.13 12.37 -12.23
C LYS A 406 24.25 12.23 -10.96
N GLY A 407 24.90 11.92 -9.85
CA GLY A 407 24.26 11.68 -8.54
C GLY A 407 24.24 10.19 -8.20
N ALA A 408 24.13 9.88 -6.91
CA ALA A 408 23.95 8.52 -6.43
C ALA A 408 22.51 8.01 -6.73
N PRO A 409 22.29 6.68 -6.81
CA PRO A 409 20.96 6.12 -6.99
C PRO A 409 20.00 6.53 -5.86
N GLY A 410 18.82 7.01 -6.21
CA GLY A 410 17.77 7.46 -5.27
C GLY A 410 17.76 8.95 -4.94
N GLU A 411 18.86 9.69 -5.15
CA GLU A 411 18.96 11.14 -4.88
C GLU A 411 18.06 12.00 -5.77
N SER A 412 17.78 11.52 -6.98
CA SER A 412 17.03 12.24 -8.01
C SER A 412 16.43 11.28 -9.04
N HIS A 413 15.51 11.77 -9.87
CA HIS A 413 14.78 10.97 -10.86
C HIS A 413 14.79 11.57 -12.26
N ALA A 414 14.74 10.71 -13.29
CA ALA A 414 14.60 11.11 -14.69
C ALA A 414 13.95 10.01 -15.53
N TYR A 415 13.05 10.39 -16.45
CA TYR A 415 12.39 9.44 -17.33
C TYR A 415 13.40 8.85 -18.33
N ASN A 416 13.88 7.64 -18.03
CA ASN A 416 15.13 7.11 -18.57
C ASN A 416 14.90 5.76 -19.28
N ASN A 417 14.93 5.78 -20.61
CA ASN A 417 14.78 4.58 -21.44
C ASN A 417 16.04 3.69 -21.39
N ALA A 418 17.22 4.28 -21.19
CA ALA A 418 18.46 3.52 -21.08
C ALA A 418 18.51 2.70 -19.78
N ALA A 419 17.92 3.21 -18.68
CA ALA A 419 17.78 2.49 -17.43
C ALA A 419 16.87 1.26 -17.59
N VAL A 420 15.69 1.42 -18.20
CA VAL A 420 14.75 0.31 -18.42
C VAL A 420 15.35 -0.78 -19.32
N GLU A 421 15.99 -0.37 -20.41
CA GLU A 421 16.73 -1.28 -21.29
C GLU A 421 17.83 -2.07 -20.55
N TYR A 422 18.49 -1.43 -19.58
CA TYR A 422 19.58 -2.04 -18.84
C TYR A 422 19.11 -3.12 -17.85
N TYR A 423 18.19 -2.79 -16.93
CA TYR A 423 17.74 -3.78 -15.95
C TYR A 423 17.03 -4.97 -16.62
N SER A 424 16.26 -4.71 -17.68
CA SER A 424 15.56 -5.76 -18.42
C SER A 424 16.53 -6.73 -19.11
N LYS A 425 17.65 -6.21 -19.65
CA LYS A 425 18.73 -7.05 -20.17
C LYS A 425 19.47 -7.84 -19.10
N GLN A 426 19.62 -7.33 -17.88
CA GLN A 426 20.14 -8.13 -16.76
C GLN A 426 19.16 -9.24 -16.38
N MET A 427 17.86 -8.96 -16.23
CA MET A 427 16.85 -9.98 -15.95
C MET A 427 16.84 -11.08 -17.01
N ARG A 428 16.87 -10.71 -18.31
CA ARG A 428 17.02 -11.66 -19.42
C ARG A 428 18.28 -12.51 -19.26
N LYS A 429 19.45 -11.89 -19.08
CA LYS A 429 20.74 -12.61 -18.98
C LYS A 429 20.78 -13.60 -17.81
N ILE A 430 20.16 -13.26 -16.68
CA ILE A 430 20.25 -14.04 -15.43
C ILE A 430 19.20 -15.15 -15.36
N PHE A 431 17.95 -14.85 -15.74
CA PHE A 431 16.81 -15.73 -15.50
C PHE A 431 16.25 -16.39 -16.77
N PHE A 432 16.65 -15.90 -17.96
CA PHE A 432 16.05 -16.26 -19.25
C PHE A 432 17.06 -16.26 -20.40
N ALA A 433 18.30 -16.73 -20.15
CA ALA A 433 19.44 -16.53 -21.06
C ALA A 433 19.17 -16.94 -22.51
N ASP A 434 18.44 -18.04 -22.71
CA ASP A 434 18.17 -18.66 -24.02
C ASP A 434 16.86 -18.20 -24.68
N LEU A 435 16.03 -17.41 -24.00
CA LEU A 435 14.73 -16.97 -24.51
C LEU A 435 14.83 -15.66 -25.31
N SER A 436 13.97 -15.49 -26.32
CA SER A 436 13.77 -14.18 -26.96
C SER A 436 12.98 -13.24 -26.06
N GLU A 437 12.98 -11.94 -26.36
CA GLU A 437 12.17 -10.96 -25.63
C GLU A 437 10.66 -11.31 -25.62
N VAL A 438 10.14 -11.86 -26.72
CA VAL A 438 8.74 -12.31 -26.82
C VAL A 438 8.50 -13.55 -25.94
N ASP A 439 9.41 -14.52 -25.98
CA ASP A 439 9.25 -15.77 -25.21
C ASP A 439 9.35 -15.53 -23.70
N ILE A 440 10.13 -14.52 -23.27
CA ILE A 440 10.16 -14.08 -21.87
C ILE A 440 8.82 -13.51 -21.45
N LEU A 441 8.22 -12.63 -22.26
CA LEU A 441 6.92 -12.03 -21.94
C LEU A 441 5.80 -13.09 -21.89
N LYS A 442 5.85 -14.05 -22.82
CA LYS A 442 5.00 -15.24 -22.87
C LYS A 442 5.11 -16.12 -21.63
N ALA A 443 6.31 -16.62 -21.36
CA ALA A 443 6.58 -17.50 -20.23
C ALA A 443 6.35 -16.82 -18.87
N SER A 444 6.47 -15.50 -18.78
CA SER A 444 6.23 -14.77 -17.53
C SER A 444 4.75 -14.62 -17.20
N PHE A 445 3.90 -14.31 -18.19
CA PHE A 445 2.45 -14.16 -17.93
C PHE A 445 1.55 -14.26 -19.16
N MET A 446 2.00 -13.86 -20.36
CA MET A 446 1.07 -13.75 -21.50
C MET A 446 0.48 -15.09 -21.95
N ASP A 447 1.23 -16.19 -21.89
CA ASP A 447 0.68 -17.51 -22.24
C ASP A 447 -0.29 -17.99 -21.16
N VAL A 448 -0.01 -17.70 -19.87
CA VAL A 448 -0.88 -18.11 -18.75
C VAL A 448 -2.23 -17.40 -18.78
N ILE A 449 -2.25 -16.08 -19.03
CA ILE A 449 -3.50 -15.32 -19.18
C ILE A 449 -4.19 -15.53 -20.55
N GLY A 450 -3.71 -16.49 -21.34
CA GLY A 450 -4.32 -16.90 -22.61
C GLY A 450 -4.24 -15.84 -23.71
N ALA A 451 -3.08 -15.24 -23.95
CA ALA A 451 -2.84 -14.40 -25.13
C ALA A 451 -3.28 -15.11 -26.43
N GLN A 452 -3.89 -14.36 -27.35
CA GLN A 452 -4.52 -14.93 -28.55
C GLN A 452 -3.96 -14.38 -29.85
N ASP A 453 -3.43 -13.16 -29.84
CA ASP A 453 -2.98 -12.47 -31.04
C ASP A 453 -1.43 -12.44 -31.11
N PRO A 454 -0.82 -12.27 -32.30
CA PRO A 454 0.63 -12.35 -32.42
C PRO A 454 1.37 -11.26 -31.62
N ILE A 455 2.31 -11.68 -30.77
CA ILE A 455 3.22 -10.78 -30.05
C ILE A 455 4.52 -10.68 -30.84
N THR A 456 4.99 -9.46 -31.13
CA THR A 456 6.30 -9.21 -31.74
C THR A 456 7.12 -8.23 -30.91
N TYR A 457 8.42 -8.09 -31.21
CA TYR A 457 9.32 -7.19 -30.51
C TYR A 457 10.34 -6.58 -31.47
N GLU A 458 10.55 -5.26 -31.39
CA GLU A 458 11.54 -4.53 -32.20
C GLU A 458 12.16 -3.38 -31.39
N GLY A 459 13.50 -3.25 -31.41
CA GLY A 459 14.20 -2.13 -30.78
C GLY A 459 14.69 -2.41 -29.37
N SER A 460 13.91 -2.05 -28.34
CA SER A 460 14.36 -2.09 -26.93
C SER A 460 13.24 -2.35 -25.93
N TRP A 461 13.59 -2.92 -24.77
CA TRP A 461 12.67 -3.23 -23.66
C TRP A 461 11.96 -1.99 -23.13
N SER A 462 12.64 -0.85 -23.18
CA SER A 462 12.08 0.45 -22.82
C SER A 462 10.98 0.96 -23.77
N GLY A 463 10.77 0.32 -24.92
CA GLY A 463 9.89 0.83 -25.98
C GLY A 463 10.53 1.85 -26.91
N TRP A 464 11.79 2.22 -26.69
CA TRP A 464 12.53 3.07 -27.63
C TRP A 464 12.77 2.31 -28.94
N GLY A 465 12.24 2.84 -30.05
CA GLY A 465 12.31 2.22 -31.37
C GLY A 465 11.01 1.53 -31.81
N LYS A 466 10.31 0.83 -30.90
CA LYS A 466 8.93 0.28 -31.00
C LYS A 466 8.57 -0.52 -29.75
N GLY A 467 9.51 -1.33 -29.26
CA GLY A 467 9.33 -2.28 -28.17
C GLY A 467 8.49 -3.49 -28.57
N PHE A 468 7.70 -4.00 -27.63
CA PHE A 468 6.70 -5.03 -27.92
C PHE A 468 5.61 -4.49 -28.87
N SER A 469 4.95 -5.37 -29.61
CA SER A 469 3.70 -5.09 -30.31
C SER A 469 2.68 -6.15 -29.92
N MET A 470 1.49 -5.72 -29.51
CA MET A 470 0.40 -6.58 -29.04
C MET A 470 -0.94 -5.97 -29.47
N SER A 471 -2.00 -6.79 -29.46
CA SER A 471 -3.36 -6.38 -29.78
C SER A 471 -4.02 -5.61 -28.63
N ALA A 472 -5.09 -4.85 -28.93
CA ALA A 472 -5.86 -4.19 -27.87
C ALA A 472 -6.54 -5.22 -26.96
N ARG A 473 -6.96 -6.36 -27.52
CA ARG A 473 -7.52 -7.50 -26.78
C ARG A 473 -6.55 -8.05 -25.73
N ASP A 474 -5.30 -8.30 -26.11
CA ASP A 474 -4.32 -8.90 -25.20
C ASP A 474 -3.77 -7.89 -24.17
N TYR A 475 -3.72 -6.58 -24.48
CA TYR A 475 -3.57 -5.56 -23.43
C TYR A 475 -4.76 -5.53 -22.45
N GLY A 476 -5.98 -5.82 -22.91
CA GLY A 476 -7.15 -5.97 -22.07
C GLY A 476 -7.02 -7.11 -21.06
N LYS A 477 -6.33 -8.20 -21.42
CA LYS A 477 -6.00 -9.31 -20.50
C LYS A 477 -4.94 -8.91 -19.49
N VAL A 478 -3.90 -8.19 -19.91
CA VAL A 478 -2.93 -7.59 -18.96
C VAL A 478 -3.64 -6.68 -17.97
N GLY A 479 -4.57 -5.84 -18.41
CA GLY A 479 -5.36 -5.00 -17.50
C GLY A 479 -6.22 -5.80 -16.52
N GLN A 480 -6.84 -6.91 -16.96
CA GLN A 480 -7.62 -7.79 -16.10
C GLN A 480 -6.74 -8.49 -15.05
N LEU A 481 -5.55 -8.98 -15.42
CA LEU A 481 -4.56 -9.54 -14.49
C LEU A 481 -4.19 -8.56 -13.36
N LEU A 482 -4.20 -7.26 -13.64
CA LEU A 482 -3.90 -6.21 -12.65
C LEU A 482 -5.11 -5.90 -11.75
N LEU A 483 -6.34 -6.05 -12.27
CA LEU A 483 -7.57 -5.96 -11.47
C LEU A 483 -7.73 -7.15 -10.52
N THR A 484 -7.29 -8.35 -10.93
CA THR A 484 -7.26 -9.55 -10.09
C THR A 484 -6.01 -9.64 -9.20
N ASN A 485 -5.37 -8.50 -8.91
CA ASN A 485 -4.20 -8.38 -8.04
C ASN A 485 -3.03 -9.31 -8.42
N GLY A 486 -2.85 -9.61 -9.71
CA GLY A 486 -1.81 -10.49 -10.23
C GLY A 486 -2.18 -11.97 -10.30
N ALA A 487 -3.39 -12.38 -9.91
CA ALA A 487 -3.87 -13.76 -9.96
C ALA A 487 -4.63 -14.10 -11.24
N TYR A 488 -4.49 -15.34 -11.73
CA TYR A 488 -5.25 -15.90 -12.85
C TYR A 488 -5.44 -17.42 -12.62
N ASP A 489 -6.68 -17.92 -12.76
CA ASP A 489 -7.05 -19.33 -12.54
C ASP A 489 -6.38 -19.96 -11.30
N GLU A 490 -6.63 -19.35 -10.12
CA GLU A 490 -6.10 -19.73 -8.80
C GLU A 490 -4.56 -19.62 -8.64
N GLN A 491 -3.82 -19.32 -9.72
CA GLN A 491 -2.37 -19.12 -9.70
C GLN A 491 -2.01 -17.63 -9.56
N GLN A 492 -1.18 -17.30 -8.57
CA GLN A 492 -0.57 -15.97 -8.46
C GLN A 492 0.58 -15.84 -9.49
N ILE A 493 0.44 -14.93 -10.46
CA ILE A 493 1.39 -14.77 -11.59
C ILE A 493 2.35 -13.60 -11.36
N ILE A 494 1.86 -12.49 -10.83
CA ILE A 494 2.59 -11.26 -10.51
C ILE A 494 2.48 -11.03 -9.01
N SER A 495 3.52 -10.58 -8.30
CA SER A 495 3.43 -10.40 -6.84
C SER A 495 2.34 -9.38 -6.47
N THR A 496 1.46 -9.77 -5.54
CA THR A 496 0.50 -8.88 -4.87
C THR A 496 1.16 -7.60 -4.38
N ASP A 497 2.30 -7.71 -3.67
CA ASP A 497 2.99 -6.54 -3.11
C ASP A 497 3.53 -5.59 -4.19
N PHE A 498 3.77 -6.11 -5.40
CA PHE A 498 4.19 -5.33 -6.56
C PHE A 498 2.99 -4.60 -7.17
N ILE A 499 1.84 -5.28 -7.32
CA ILE A 499 0.60 -4.67 -7.81
C ILE A 499 0.14 -3.54 -6.89
N GLU A 500 0.11 -3.75 -5.58
CA GLU A 500 -0.23 -2.73 -4.57
C GLU A 500 0.64 -1.48 -4.72
N LYS A 501 1.95 -1.67 -4.86
CA LYS A 501 2.91 -0.56 -5.04
C LYS A 501 2.72 0.20 -6.34
N LEU A 502 2.13 -0.38 -7.40
CA LEU A 502 1.81 0.34 -8.64
C LEU A 502 0.86 1.53 -8.42
N TYR A 503 -0.04 1.43 -7.44
CA TYR A 503 -1.02 2.48 -7.11
C TYR A 503 -0.47 3.56 -6.16
N GLN A 504 0.77 3.42 -5.69
CA GLN A 504 1.44 4.34 -4.78
C GLN A 504 2.65 5.02 -5.44
N PRO A 505 2.93 6.31 -5.21
CA PRO A 505 4.11 6.97 -5.78
C PRO A 505 5.42 6.38 -5.23
N GLN A 506 6.29 5.91 -6.13
CA GLN A 506 7.60 5.30 -5.80
C GLN A 506 8.80 6.17 -6.20
N VAL A 507 8.55 7.35 -6.76
CA VAL A 507 9.58 8.30 -7.19
C VAL A 507 10.11 9.08 -5.98
N SER A 508 11.44 9.06 -5.80
CA SER A 508 12.17 9.83 -4.79
C SER A 508 13.01 10.95 -5.41
N GLY A 509 13.51 11.84 -4.55
CA GLY A 509 14.50 12.84 -4.93
C GLY A 509 13.97 13.97 -5.82
N SER A 510 14.86 14.87 -6.23
CA SER A 510 14.54 15.97 -7.14
C SER A 510 14.56 15.54 -8.62
N ALA A 511 13.95 16.32 -9.51
CA ALA A 511 14.02 16.05 -10.93
C ALA A 511 15.46 16.30 -11.45
N ASN A 512 16.11 15.27 -11.97
CA ASN A 512 17.44 15.37 -12.56
C ASN A 512 17.34 15.88 -14.00
N PHE A 513 18.00 16.99 -14.31
CA PHE A 513 18.07 17.53 -15.67
C PHE A 513 19.52 17.51 -16.14
N ASP A 514 19.90 16.44 -16.83
CA ASP A 514 21.15 16.46 -17.59
C ASP A 514 21.08 17.55 -18.66
N GLN A 515 22.20 18.24 -18.88
CA GLN A 515 22.34 19.26 -19.90
C GLN A 515 22.61 18.64 -21.28
N GLU A 516 23.07 17.39 -21.34
CA GLU A 516 23.12 16.64 -22.58
C GLU A 516 21.71 16.30 -23.08
N LYS A 517 21.37 16.72 -24.31
CA LYS A 517 20.06 16.50 -24.96
C LYS A 517 19.88 15.04 -25.44
N ASN A 518 20.15 14.06 -24.57
CA ASN A 518 19.95 12.64 -24.88
C ASN A 518 18.53 12.20 -24.54
N GLY A 519 17.62 12.29 -25.52
CA GLY A 519 16.21 11.90 -25.36
C GLY A 519 15.96 10.43 -24.96
N LYS A 520 16.99 9.57 -25.01
CA LYS A 520 16.93 8.20 -24.46
C LYS A 520 17.16 8.17 -22.94
N VAL A 521 18.04 9.01 -22.41
CA VAL A 521 18.41 9.00 -20.98
C VAL A 521 17.56 9.98 -20.15
N ASN A 522 17.10 11.08 -20.75
CA ASN A 522 16.27 12.06 -20.05
C ASN A 522 15.23 12.71 -20.98
N GLN A 523 13.94 12.44 -20.75
CA GLN A 523 12.85 13.15 -21.42
C GLN A 523 12.27 14.22 -20.49
N ARG A 524 12.86 15.42 -20.49
CA ARG A 524 12.54 16.53 -19.58
C ARG A 524 11.05 16.69 -19.26
N ASN A 525 10.17 16.72 -20.27
CA ASN A 525 8.73 16.91 -20.09
C ASN A 525 8.05 15.78 -19.29
N LEU A 526 8.55 14.54 -19.38
CA LEU A 526 8.07 13.41 -18.59
C LEU A 526 8.76 13.37 -17.23
N THR A 527 10.07 13.67 -17.18
CA THR A 527 10.84 13.79 -15.93
C THR A 527 10.18 14.74 -14.94
N THR A 528 9.70 15.91 -15.37
CA THR A 528 8.99 16.87 -14.50
C THR A 528 7.66 16.39 -13.95
N GLN A 529 7.07 15.32 -14.50
CA GLN A 529 5.77 14.78 -14.09
C GLN A 529 5.91 13.53 -13.20
N LEU A 530 7.11 12.97 -13.05
CA LEU A 530 7.34 11.71 -12.34
C LEU A 530 6.99 11.79 -10.85
N ALA A 531 7.42 12.85 -10.16
CA ALA A 531 7.12 13.06 -8.75
C ALA A 531 5.60 13.00 -8.50
N ASN A 532 5.18 12.21 -7.50
CA ASN A 532 3.79 11.95 -7.11
C ASN A 532 2.88 11.26 -8.16
N ASN A 533 3.28 11.12 -9.43
CA ASN A 533 2.44 10.54 -10.50
C ASN A 533 3.06 9.30 -11.17
N TYR A 534 4.10 8.69 -10.59
CA TYR A 534 4.75 7.50 -11.16
C TYR A 534 5.17 6.49 -10.08
N SER A 535 5.10 5.22 -10.45
CA SER A 535 5.47 4.06 -9.64
C SER A 535 6.50 3.19 -10.39
N TYR A 536 6.50 1.88 -10.17
CA TYR A 536 7.40 0.91 -10.80
C TYR A 536 7.02 0.63 -12.26
N GLY A 537 7.36 1.54 -13.16
CA GLY A 537 7.09 1.42 -14.60
C GLY A 537 5.69 1.86 -15.04
N TRP A 538 4.86 2.38 -14.13
CA TRP A 538 3.47 2.78 -14.37
C TRP A 538 3.23 4.24 -13.93
N TRP A 539 2.40 4.97 -14.67
CA TRP A 539 1.86 6.26 -14.24
C TRP A 539 0.71 6.05 -13.27
N ILE A 540 0.56 6.93 -12.30
CA ILE A 540 -0.58 7.02 -11.40
C ILE A 540 -1.45 8.17 -11.87
N VAL A 541 -2.76 7.94 -11.93
CA VAL A 541 -3.75 8.91 -12.39
C VAL A 541 -4.80 9.06 -11.28
N PRO A 542 -4.73 10.12 -10.46
CA PRO A 542 -5.74 10.38 -9.44
C PRO A 542 -7.13 10.57 -10.07
N THR A 543 -8.15 9.85 -9.61
CA THR A 543 -9.55 10.04 -10.00
C THR A 543 -10.43 10.26 -8.77
N ALA A 544 -11.65 10.75 -8.94
CA ALA A 544 -12.60 10.93 -7.83
C ALA A 544 -12.99 9.61 -7.14
N GLU A 545 -12.87 8.48 -7.86
CA GLU A 545 -13.23 7.14 -7.38
C GLU A 545 -12.08 6.44 -6.64
N GLY A 546 -10.84 6.91 -6.87
CA GLY A 546 -9.58 6.30 -6.43
C GLY A 546 -8.47 6.45 -7.48
N PRO A 547 -7.22 6.05 -7.18
CA PRO A 547 -6.15 6.07 -8.17
C PRO A 547 -6.38 5.02 -9.26
N ALA A 548 -6.26 5.43 -10.52
CA ALA A 548 -6.00 4.53 -11.64
C ALA A 548 -4.50 4.42 -11.90
N ILE A 549 -4.06 3.34 -12.53
CA ILE A 549 -2.71 3.24 -13.13
C ILE A 549 -2.80 3.27 -14.65
N ALA A 550 -1.78 3.81 -15.31
CA ALA A 550 -1.71 3.89 -16.75
C ALA A 550 -0.31 3.61 -17.31
N ALA A 551 -0.26 2.82 -18.38
CA ALA A 551 0.90 2.70 -19.26
C ALA A 551 0.65 3.58 -20.50
N ASN A 552 1.51 4.57 -20.72
CA ASN A 552 1.43 5.49 -21.87
C ASN A 552 2.55 5.21 -22.87
N GLY A 553 2.19 5.13 -24.15
CA GLY A 553 3.06 4.89 -25.29
C GLY A 553 2.90 5.95 -26.38
N TYR A 554 3.96 6.13 -27.17
CA TYR A 554 4.05 7.16 -28.19
C TYR A 554 2.90 7.10 -29.21
N LYS A 555 2.44 8.29 -29.63
CA LYS A 555 1.25 8.51 -30.46
C LYS A 555 -0.09 8.01 -29.88
N GLY A 556 -0.21 7.95 -28.55
CA GLY A 556 -1.50 7.71 -27.89
C GLY A 556 -1.86 6.25 -27.71
N LYS A 557 -0.86 5.40 -27.50
CA LYS A 557 -1.09 4.08 -26.91
C LYS A 557 -1.33 4.28 -25.42
N ASN A 558 -2.45 3.80 -24.90
CA ASN A 558 -2.75 3.83 -23.48
C ASN A 558 -3.36 2.49 -23.07
N LEU A 559 -2.87 1.94 -21.97
CA LEU A 559 -3.52 0.90 -21.18
C LEU A 559 -3.77 1.50 -19.80
N ILE A 560 -5.02 1.51 -19.34
CA ILE A 560 -5.46 2.18 -18.11
C ILE A 560 -6.28 1.19 -17.30
N ILE A 561 -6.01 1.14 -15.99
CA ILE A 561 -6.69 0.25 -15.05
C ILE A 561 -7.20 1.10 -13.87
N LEU A 562 -8.51 1.05 -13.61
CA LEU A 562 -9.15 1.70 -12.46
C LEU A 562 -9.88 0.65 -11.61
N PRO A 563 -9.25 0.17 -10.51
CA PRO A 563 -9.83 -0.86 -9.65
C PRO A 563 -11.17 -0.47 -9.03
N ALA A 564 -11.33 0.80 -8.64
CA ALA A 564 -12.55 1.33 -8.03
C ALA A 564 -13.82 1.23 -8.92
N LYS A 565 -13.65 0.95 -10.22
CA LYS A 565 -14.74 0.68 -11.17
C LYS A 565 -14.58 -0.66 -11.91
N ASN A 566 -13.65 -1.51 -11.47
CA ASN A 566 -13.34 -2.80 -12.13
C ASN A 566 -13.15 -2.65 -13.66
N LEU A 567 -12.43 -1.59 -14.03
CA LEU A 567 -12.44 -1.00 -15.38
C LEU A 567 -11.05 -1.07 -16.03
N VAL A 568 -10.98 -1.63 -17.23
CA VAL A 568 -9.80 -1.58 -18.12
C VAL A 568 -10.15 -0.79 -19.36
N ILE A 569 -9.31 0.19 -19.71
CA ILE A 569 -9.42 0.94 -20.97
C ILE A 569 -8.14 0.75 -21.77
N VAL A 570 -8.27 0.31 -23.02
CA VAL A 570 -7.18 0.24 -23.98
C VAL A 570 -7.48 1.16 -25.14
N GLY A 571 -6.54 2.03 -25.49
CA GLY A 571 -6.62 2.90 -26.67
C GLY A 571 -5.32 2.83 -27.45
N LEU A 572 -5.35 2.35 -28.70
CA LEU A 572 -4.17 2.17 -29.54
C LEU A 572 -4.19 3.13 -30.74
N GLN A 573 -4.11 4.43 -30.48
CA GLN A 573 -4.05 5.44 -31.56
C GLN A 573 -2.70 5.43 -32.27
N ASP A 574 -2.65 5.96 -33.50
CA ASP A 574 -1.41 6.26 -34.24
C ASP A 574 -1.44 7.71 -34.74
N SER A 575 -1.66 8.65 -33.82
CA SER A 575 -1.91 10.08 -34.10
C SER A 575 -0.82 11.00 -33.55
N ASN A 576 -0.61 12.13 -34.24
CA ASN A 576 0.23 13.24 -33.77
C ASN A 576 -0.48 14.14 -32.74
N THR A 577 -1.81 14.05 -32.62
CA THR A 577 -2.63 14.68 -31.57
C THR A 577 -3.31 13.61 -30.72
N PRO A 578 -2.53 12.80 -29.97
CA PRO A 578 -3.06 11.64 -29.27
C PRO A 578 -3.86 12.00 -28.03
N TRP A 579 -4.87 11.19 -27.72
CA TRP A 579 -5.51 11.24 -26.41
C TRP A 579 -4.55 10.77 -25.31
N GLN A 580 -4.55 11.51 -24.21
CA GLN A 580 -3.89 11.14 -22.96
C GLN A 580 -4.81 10.25 -22.12
N PHE A 581 -4.24 9.47 -21.21
CA PHE A 581 -4.99 8.57 -20.32
C PHE A 581 -6.14 9.27 -19.56
N ARG A 582 -5.95 10.54 -19.17
CA ARG A 582 -6.97 11.31 -18.44
C ARG A 582 -8.22 11.55 -19.29
N GLN A 583 -8.04 11.86 -20.59
CA GLN A 583 -9.15 12.09 -21.51
C GLN A 583 -10.00 10.83 -21.71
N TYR A 584 -9.37 9.65 -21.77
CA TYR A 584 -10.09 8.38 -21.82
C TYR A 584 -10.94 8.15 -20.55
N ILE A 585 -10.37 8.40 -19.36
CA ILE A 585 -11.08 8.27 -18.09
C ILE A 585 -12.29 9.22 -18.04
N ASP A 586 -12.08 10.50 -18.32
CA ASP A 586 -13.13 11.53 -18.25
C ASP A 586 -14.21 11.34 -19.33
N ALA A 587 -13.88 10.71 -20.47
CA ALA A 587 -14.86 10.35 -21.51
C ALA A 587 -15.69 9.10 -21.16
N ILE A 588 -15.12 8.13 -20.45
CA ILE A 588 -15.74 6.82 -20.23
C ILE A 588 -16.50 6.77 -18.89
N LEU A 589 -15.96 7.36 -17.82
CA LEU A 589 -16.61 7.31 -16.50
C LEU A 589 -18.06 7.82 -16.48
N PRO A 590 -18.43 8.95 -17.14
CA PRO A 590 -19.82 9.42 -17.17
C PRO A 590 -20.79 8.50 -17.93
N ALA A 591 -20.29 7.50 -18.64
CA ALA A 591 -21.08 6.54 -19.40
C ALA A 591 -21.23 5.18 -18.68
N ILE A 592 -20.57 4.99 -17.52
CA ILE A 592 -20.77 3.84 -16.64
C ILE A 592 -21.85 4.19 -15.61
N LYS A 593 -22.70 3.23 -15.26
CA LYS A 593 -23.86 3.40 -14.38
C LYS A 593 -23.60 2.87 -12.96
#